data_AF-A0A2E2QMP6-F1
#
_entry.id   AF-A0A2E2QMP6-F1
#
_cell.length_a   1.000
_cell.length_b   1.000
_cell.length_c   1.000
_cell.angle_alpha   90.00
_cell.angle_beta   90.00
_cell.angle_gamma   90.00
#
_symmetry.space_group_name_H-M   'P 1'
#
loop_
_entity.id
_entity.type
_entity.pdbx_description
1 polymer ?
#
loop_
_entity_poly.entity_id
_entity_poly.type
_entity_poly.pdbx_seq_one_letter_code
_entity_poly.pdbx_strand_id
1 'polypeptide(L)'
;MQNDSIRRMVRDLFDLAGEVAVSATLRQKTQDDYDPGSSPEETTGDIAIRLVRTEKTLADAANADGAIINPALHHALIECEAVTPKVDDDLVIGTETFTLLQVVAADTGAGILYEVSYQ
;
A
#
# COMPACT_ATOMS: atom_id res chain seq x y z
N MET A 1 -3.81 -24.17 0.97
CA MET A 1 -2.75 -24.58 1.92
C MET A 1 -1.56 -23.63 1.90
N GLN A 2 -0.82 -23.49 0.79
CA GLN A 2 0.38 -22.62 0.76
C GLN A 2 0.04 -21.15 0.99
N ASN A 3 -0.99 -20.62 0.32
CA ASN A 3 -1.42 -19.23 0.49
C ASN A 3 -1.96 -18.96 1.90
N ASP A 4 -2.63 -19.93 2.52
CA ASP A 4 -3.14 -19.79 3.90
C ASP A 4 -1.99 -19.69 4.91
N SER A 5 -0.90 -20.44 4.67
CA SER A 5 0.32 -20.34 5.48
C SER A 5 1.02 -19.00 5.30
N ILE A 6 1.08 -18.47 4.08
CA ILE A 6 1.67 -17.15 3.80
C ILE A 6 0.85 -16.06 4.48
N ARG A 7 -0.49 -16.11 4.36
CA ARG A 7 -1.38 -15.16 5.04
C ARG A 7 -1.19 -15.16 6.54
N ARG A 8 -1.08 -16.35 7.15
CA ARG A 8 -0.79 -16.45 8.59
C ARG A 8 0.56 -15.84 8.94
N MET A 9 1.60 -16.18 8.17
CA MET A 9 2.94 -15.65 8.40
C MET A 9 3.01 -14.12 8.28
N VAL A 10 2.30 -13.53 7.32
CA VAL A 10 2.22 -12.07 7.16
C VAL A 10 1.51 -11.44 8.36
N ARG A 11 0.39 -12.00 8.81
CA ARG A 11 -0.29 -11.52 10.02
C ARG A 11 0.62 -11.57 11.24
N ASP A 12 1.27 -12.71 11.45
CA ASP A 12 2.20 -12.93 12.57
C ASP A 12 3.37 -11.93 12.50
N LEU A 13 3.86 -11.60 11.30
CA LEU A 13 4.91 -10.60 11.10
C LEU A 13 4.45 -9.19 11.47
N PHE A 14 3.24 -8.79 11.06
CA PHE A 14 2.68 -7.48 11.41
C PHE A 14 2.31 -7.39 12.88
N ASP A 15 1.85 -8.50 13.49
CA ASP A 15 1.64 -8.61 14.94
C ASP A 15 2.96 -8.47 15.70
N LEU A 16 4.03 -9.09 15.19
CA LEU A 16 5.38 -9.00 15.75
C LEU A 16 5.99 -7.60 15.59
N ALA A 17 5.73 -6.93 14.47
CA ALA A 17 6.17 -5.54 14.23
C ALA A 17 5.56 -4.57 15.25
N GLY A 18 4.41 -4.89 15.83
CA GLY A 18 3.81 -4.18 16.96
C GLY A 18 3.66 -2.69 16.67
N GLU A 19 4.34 -1.85 17.45
CA GLU A 19 4.29 -0.38 17.33
C GLU A 19 4.85 0.17 16.01
N VAL A 20 5.65 -0.62 15.29
CA VAL A 20 6.18 -0.23 13.97
C VAL A 20 5.10 -0.36 12.88
N ALA A 21 4.11 -1.24 13.09
CA ALA A 21 2.96 -1.36 12.22
C ALA A 21 1.91 -0.30 12.59
N VAL A 22 1.77 0.71 11.74
CA VAL A 22 0.77 1.76 11.92
C VAL A 22 -0.56 1.34 11.29
N SER A 23 -1.67 1.71 11.93
CA SER A 23 -2.99 1.60 11.32
C SER A 23 -3.16 2.71 10.29
N ALA A 24 -3.53 2.33 9.07
CA ALA A 24 -3.80 3.24 7.97
C ALA A 24 -5.12 2.87 7.29
N THR A 25 -5.64 3.75 6.44
CA THR A 25 -6.82 3.47 5.62
C THR A 25 -6.43 3.54 4.16
N LEU A 26 -6.71 2.48 3.41
CA LEU A 26 -6.68 2.48 1.96
C LEU A 26 -8.04 2.93 1.45
N ARG A 27 -8.08 4.04 0.74
CA ARG A 27 -9.27 4.55 0.07
C ARG A 27 -9.18 4.23 -1.41
N GLN A 28 -9.99 3.28 -1.85
CA GLN A 28 -10.05 2.90 -3.26
C GLN A 28 -11.07 3.76 -3.99
N LYS A 29 -10.65 4.32 -5.12
CA LYS A 29 -11.53 5.02 -6.05
C LYS A 29 -12.04 4.02 -7.07
N THR A 30 -13.34 3.78 -7.09
CA THR A 30 -14.03 3.01 -8.12
C THR A 30 -14.84 3.97 -8.98
N GLN A 31 -14.60 3.97 -10.29
CA GLN A 31 -15.54 4.58 -11.23
C GLN A 31 -16.68 3.58 -11.44
N ASP A 32 -17.91 4.03 -11.17
CA ASP A 32 -19.09 3.30 -11.58
C ASP A 32 -19.17 3.22 -13.11
N ASP A 33 -19.89 2.19 -13.60
CA ASP A 33 -20.08 1.97 -15.04
C ASP A 33 -20.58 3.25 -15.73
N TYR A 34 -19.94 3.59 -16.84
CA TYR A 34 -20.27 4.79 -17.62
C TYR A 34 -21.72 4.73 -18.12
N ASP A 35 -22.56 5.63 -17.61
CA ASP A 35 -23.89 5.90 -18.14
C ASP A 35 -23.83 7.10 -19.10
N PRO A 36 -24.06 6.91 -20.42
CA PRO A 36 -24.03 8.01 -21.38
C PRO A 36 -25.12 9.05 -21.09
N GLY A 37 -24.71 10.19 -20.55
CA GLY A 37 -25.60 11.31 -20.19
C GLY A 37 -25.36 11.86 -18.78
N SER A 38 -24.59 11.15 -17.96
CA SER A 38 -24.23 11.53 -16.59
C SER A 38 -22.71 11.54 -16.43
N SER A 39 -22.17 12.45 -15.63
CA SER A 39 -20.76 12.32 -15.20
C SER A 39 -20.65 11.08 -14.30
N PRO A 40 -19.64 10.21 -14.50
CA PRO A 40 -19.48 9.06 -13.62
C PRO A 40 -19.24 9.56 -12.19
N GLU A 41 -20.06 9.09 -11.26
CA GLU A 41 -19.83 9.35 -9.83
C GLU A 41 -18.64 8.51 -9.37
N GLU A 42 -17.69 9.15 -8.68
CA GLU A 42 -16.57 8.45 -8.06
C GLU A 42 -17.08 7.84 -6.75
N THR A 43 -17.19 6.53 -6.69
CA THR A 43 -17.46 5.81 -5.45
C THR A 43 -16.14 5.53 -4.75
N THR A 44 -16.00 5.94 -3.49
CA THR A 44 -14.81 5.67 -2.68
C THR A 44 -15.11 4.62 -1.61
N GLY A 45 -14.26 3.59 -1.51
CA GLY A 45 -14.31 2.57 -0.45
C GLY A 45 -13.13 2.70 0.51
N ASP A 46 -13.40 2.90 1.81
CA ASP A 46 -12.39 3.02 2.86
C ASP A 46 -12.15 1.68 3.56
N ILE A 47 -10.89 1.23 3.59
CA ILE A 47 -10.50 -0.10 4.07
C ILE A 47 -9.36 0.06 5.07
N ALA A 48 -9.58 -0.39 6.30
CA ALA A 48 -8.53 -0.39 7.32
C ALA A 48 -7.43 -1.40 6.94
N ILE A 49 -6.18 -0.94 6.98
CA ILE A 49 -4.98 -1.73 6.68
C ILE A 49 -3.92 -1.50 7.75
N ARG A 50 -2.93 -2.40 7.78
CA ARG A 50 -1.72 -2.19 8.57
C ARG A 50 -0.56 -1.86 7.63
N LEU A 51 0.28 -0.92 8.04
CA LEU A 51 1.37 -0.41 7.24
C LEU A 51 2.66 -0.40 8.07
N VAL A 52 3.75 -0.86 7.48
CA VAL A 52 5.10 -0.73 8.02
C VAL A 52 5.91 0.11 7.05
N ARG A 53 6.39 1.28 7.50
CA ARG A 53 7.29 2.11 6.69
C ARG A 53 8.62 1.38 6.55
N THR A 54 9.05 1.19 5.31
CA THR A 54 10.31 0.49 5.00
C THR A 54 11.41 1.46 4.57
N GLU A 55 11.21 2.77 4.81
CA GLU A 55 12.11 3.88 4.45
C GLU A 55 13.49 3.35 4.14
N LYS A 56 13.82 3.22 2.84
CA LYS A 56 15.15 2.76 2.42
C LYS A 56 16.14 3.78 2.98
N THR A 57 16.69 3.52 4.16
CA THR A 57 17.86 4.26 4.63
C THR A 57 18.90 4.07 3.54
N LEU A 58 19.36 5.19 2.99
CA LEU A 58 20.37 5.34 1.93
C LEU A 58 21.75 4.76 2.29
N ALA A 59 21.82 3.66 3.03
CA ALA A 59 23.06 3.11 3.56
C ALA A 59 23.69 2.01 2.69
N ASP A 60 22.99 1.37 1.74
CA ASP A 60 23.55 0.21 1.00
C ASP A 60 23.40 0.23 -0.53
N ALA A 61 23.08 1.38 -1.13
CA ALA A 61 23.23 1.57 -2.58
C ALA A 61 24.54 2.31 -2.90
N ALA A 62 25.66 1.75 -2.45
CA ALA A 62 26.92 1.96 -3.15
C ALA A 62 26.73 1.43 -4.59
N ASN A 63 26.71 2.33 -5.58
CA ASN A 63 26.55 2.13 -7.04
C ASN A 63 25.18 2.46 -7.67
N ALA A 64 24.68 3.68 -7.49
CA ALA A 64 23.84 4.29 -8.54
C ALA A 64 24.09 5.81 -8.61
N ASP A 65 24.67 6.26 -9.71
CA ASP A 65 24.82 7.66 -10.17
C ASP A 65 23.44 8.33 -10.46
N GLY A 66 22.45 8.12 -9.60
CA GLY A 66 21.12 8.69 -9.71
C GLY A 66 20.85 9.55 -8.49
N ALA A 67 20.76 10.85 -8.69
CA ALA A 67 20.32 11.80 -7.67
C ALA A 67 19.08 11.27 -6.93
N ILE A 68 18.97 11.54 -5.63
CA ILE A 68 17.75 11.27 -4.84
C ILE A 68 16.59 12.03 -5.52
N ILE A 69 15.72 11.32 -6.26
CA ILE A 69 14.80 11.96 -7.22
C ILE A 69 13.62 12.68 -6.53
N ASN A 70 13.22 12.37 -5.29
CA ASN A 70 12.20 13.16 -4.61
C ASN A 70 12.20 12.93 -3.08
N PRO A 71 12.42 13.96 -2.23
CA PRO A 71 12.36 13.81 -0.77
C PRO A 71 10.96 13.47 -0.23
N ALA A 72 9.90 13.60 -1.05
CA ALA A 72 8.53 13.25 -0.67
C ALA A 72 8.13 11.80 -1.04
N LEU A 73 9.02 11.03 -1.67
CA LEU A 73 8.72 9.65 -2.03
C LEU A 73 8.96 8.73 -0.83
N HIS A 74 7.91 8.07 -0.38
CA HIS A 74 7.93 7.13 0.73
C HIS A 74 7.70 5.69 0.24
N HIS A 75 8.21 4.72 1.00
CA HIS A 75 8.04 3.30 0.75
C HIS A 75 7.49 2.60 1.99
N ALA A 76 6.59 1.63 1.77
CA ALA A 76 6.05 0.82 2.85
C ALA A 76 5.64 -0.58 2.38
N LEU A 77 5.54 -1.48 3.36
CA LEU A 77 4.81 -2.73 3.22
C LEU A 77 3.43 -2.55 3.83
N ILE A 78 2.40 -2.98 3.11
CA ILE A 78 1.02 -2.96 3.58
C ILE A 78 0.46 -4.37 3.64
N GLU A 79 -0.29 -4.62 4.70
CA GLU A 79 -1.11 -5.80 4.85
C GLU A 79 -2.57 -5.44 4.57
N CYS A 80 -3.14 -6.03 3.52
CA CYS A 80 -4.51 -5.82 3.10
C CYS A 80 -5.10 -7.11 2.51
N GLU A 81 -6.14 -7.66 3.14
CA GLU A 81 -6.80 -8.89 2.68
C GLU A 81 -8.11 -8.64 1.92
N ALA A 82 -8.73 -7.49 2.16
CA ALA A 82 -10.08 -7.22 1.65
C ALA A 82 -10.06 -6.89 0.15
N VAL A 83 -9.00 -6.22 -0.30
CA VAL A 83 -8.85 -5.74 -1.67
C VAL A 83 -7.40 -5.79 -2.12
N THR A 84 -7.22 -5.73 -3.43
CA THR A 84 -5.91 -5.47 -4.03
C THR A 84 -5.72 -3.96 -4.18
N PRO A 85 -4.73 -3.35 -3.50
CA PRO A 85 -4.38 -1.95 -3.69
C PRO A 85 -3.94 -1.72 -5.14
N LYS A 86 -4.21 -0.53 -5.67
CA LYS A 86 -3.79 -0.12 -7.02
C LYS A 86 -3.17 1.27 -7.02
N VAL A 87 -2.52 1.61 -8.13
CA VAL A 87 -2.04 2.97 -8.39
C VAL A 87 -3.24 3.92 -8.39
N ASP A 88 -3.01 5.15 -7.91
CA ASP A 88 -3.99 6.22 -7.73
C ASP A 88 -5.00 6.02 -6.59
N ASP A 89 -4.96 4.89 -5.87
CA ASP A 89 -5.64 4.77 -4.58
C ASP A 89 -5.01 5.75 -3.57
N ASP A 90 -5.83 6.22 -2.63
CA ASP A 90 -5.36 7.11 -1.58
C ASP A 90 -4.99 6.30 -0.32
N LEU A 91 -3.84 6.62 0.26
CA LEU A 91 -3.34 6.06 1.50
C LEU A 91 -3.45 7.12 2.60
N VAL A 92 -4.35 6.89 3.55
CA VAL A 92 -4.60 7.80 4.67
C VAL A 92 -3.88 7.30 5.92
N ILE A 93 -2.92 8.09 6.42
CA ILE A 93 -2.14 7.79 7.62
C ILE A 93 -2.40 8.92 8.63
N GLY A 94 -3.18 8.63 9.68
CA GLY A 94 -3.62 9.66 10.61
C GLY A 94 -4.49 10.73 9.92
N THR A 95 -4.01 11.97 9.87
CA THR A 95 -4.70 13.09 9.20
C THR A 95 -4.16 13.38 7.80
N GLU A 96 -3.09 12.71 7.38
CA GLU A 96 -2.44 12.94 6.09
C GLU A 96 -2.98 11.95 5.05
N THR A 97 -3.10 12.42 3.81
CA THR A 97 -3.50 11.61 2.66
C THR A 97 -2.40 11.66 1.62
N PHE A 98 -1.97 10.48 1.18
CA PHE A 98 -0.94 10.28 0.18
C PHE A 98 -1.52 9.51 -1.01
N THR A 99 -0.97 9.68 -2.20
CA THR A 99 -1.39 8.92 -3.38
C THR A 99 -0.44 7.76 -3.63
N LEU A 100 -0.99 6.55 -3.85
CA LEU A 100 -0.20 5.39 -4.25
C LEU A 100 0.32 5.55 -5.68
N LEU A 101 1.63 5.54 -5.85
CA LEU A 101 2.30 5.67 -7.14
C LEU A 101 2.67 4.31 -7.74
N GLN A 102 2.97 3.34 -6.89
CA GLN A 102 3.35 1.99 -7.30
C GLN A 102 2.86 0.99 -6.26
N VAL A 103 2.36 -0.15 -6.73
CA VAL A 103 1.94 -1.29 -5.91
C VAL A 103 2.49 -2.58 -6.51
N VAL A 104 3.16 -3.40 -5.69
CA VAL A 104 3.70 -4.71 -6.09
C VAL A 104 3.31 -5.75 -5.05
N ALA A 105 2.75 -6.87 -5.46
CA ALA A 105 2.48 -7.99 -4.54
C ALA A 105 3.81 -8.62 -4.07
N ALA A 106 4.01 -8.68 -2.76
CA ALA A 106 5.25 -9.19 -2.14
C ALA A 106 5.09 -10.60 -1.52
N ASP A 107 3.90 -11.19 -1.62
CA ASP A 107 3.53 -12.48 -1.02
C ASP A 107 3.40 -13.62 -2.03
N THR A 108 3.97 -13.49 -3.22
CA THR A 108 3.89 -14.50 -4.29
C THR A 108 2.45 -14.84 -4.73
N GLY A 109 1.51 -13.90 -4.58
CA GLY A 109 0.11 -14.06 -5.02
C GLY A 109 -0.83 -14.57 -3.94
N ALA A 110 -0.45 -14.46 -2.66
CA ALA A 110 -1.34 -14.77 -1.54
C ALA A 110 -2.44 -13.70 -1.35
N GLY A 111 -2.24 -12.49 -1.87
CA GLY A 111 -3.20 -11.39 -1.87
C GLY A 111 -3.43 -10.76 -0.49
N ILE A 112 -2.34 -10.55 0.24
CA ILE A 112 -2.31 -9.97 1.59
C ILE A 112 -1.17 -8.96 1.77
N LEU A 113 0.00 -9.15 1.14
CA LEU A 113 1.17 -8.29 1.35
C LEU A 113 1.54 -7.56 0.06
N TYR A 114 1.66 -6.25 0.16
CA TYR A 114 2.04 -5.40 -0.96
C TYR A 114 3.15 -4.44 -0.56
N GLU A 115 4.14 -4.29 -1.43
CA GLU A 115 5.12 -3.20 -1.37
C GLU A 115 4.56 -2.02 -2.15
N VAL A 116 4.53 -0.84 -1.52
CA VAL A 116 3.97 0.38 -2.10
C VAL A 116 4.94 1.55 -2.03
N SER A 117 4.82 2.43 -3.03
CA SER A 117 5.46 3.75 -3.05
C SER A 117 4.38 4.82 -3.07
N TYR A 118 4.51 5.86 -2.26
CA TYR A 118 3.50 6.92 -2.11
C TYR A 118 4.13 8.29 -1.86
N GLN A 119 3.38 9.35 -2.17
CA GLN A 119 3.76 10.75 -1.95
C GLN A 119 2.54 11.62 -1.64
#